data_AF-A0A952LY16-F1
#
_entry.id   AF-A0A952LY16-F1
#
_cell.length_a   1.000
_cell.length_b   1.000
_cell.length_c   1.000
_cell.angle_alpha   90.00
_cell.angle_beta   90.00
_cell.angle_gamma   90.00
#
_symmetry.space_group_name_H-M   'P 1'
#
loop_
_entity.id
_entity.type
_entity.pdbx_description
1 polymer ?
#
loop_
_entity_poly.entity_id
_entity_poly.type
_entity_poly.pdbx_seq_one_letter_code
_entity_poly.pdbx_strand_id
1 'polypeptide(L)' 'MSTLLLEKSSAANALLKSHQDSQIVTEVTHWTDSLFSFRVSRPDSLRFRSGEFVMIGLPDADN' A
#
# COMPACT_ATOMS: atom_id res chain seq x y z
N MET A 1 11.82 -29.18 -28.24
CA MET A 1 10.55 -28.43 -28.34
C MET A 1 9.71 -28.74 -27.10
N SER A 2 10.11 -28.43 -25.86
CA SER A 2 10.50 -27.18 -25.21
C SER A 2 9.60 -25.97 -25.52
N THR A 3 9.11 -25.37 -24.43
CA THR A 3 8.62 -23.98 -24.31
C THR A 3 7.11 -23.71 -24.52
N LEU A 4 6.21 -24.50 -23.92
CA LEU A 4 4.78 -24.13 -23.88
C LEU A 4 4.05 -24.39 -22.54
N LEU A 5 4.75 -24.35 -21.41
CA LEU A 5 4.13 -24.55 -20.09
C LEU A 5 4.56 -23.56 -18.99
N LEU A 6 5.33 -22.53 -19.33
CA LEU A 6 5.89 -21.59 -18.33
C LEU A 6 5.35 -20.15 -18.38
N GLU A 7 4.51 -19.78 -19.36
CA GLU A 7 4.06 -18.38 -19.49
C GLU A 7 2.72 -18.04 -18.83
N LYS A 8 1.98 -18.99 -18.25
CA LYS A 8 0.67 -18.69 -17.62
C LYS A 8 0.74 -18.29 -16.14
N SER A 9 1.92 -18.25 -15.54
CA SER A 9 2.06 -17.88 -14.11
C SER A 9 2.27 -16.37 -13.89
N SER A 10 2.82 -15.64 -14.87
CA SER A 10 3.17 -14.21 -14.70
C SER A 10 1.97 -13.27 -14.85
N ALA A 11 0.98 -13.62 -15.68
CA ALA A 11 -0.20 -12.78 -15.90
C ALA A 11 -1.12 -12.66 -14.66
N ALA A 12 -1.11 -13.65 -13.76
CA ALA A 12 -1.86 -13.59 -12.50
C ALA A 12 -1.24 -12.60 -11.51
N ASN A 13 0.08 -12.43 -11.53
CA ASN A 13 0.78 -11.49 -10.64
C ASN A 13 0.78 -10.04 -11.16
N ALA A 14 0.53 -9.82 -12.46
CA ALA A 14 0.44 -8.48 -13.04
C ALA A 14 -0.91 -7.78 -12.77
N LEU A 15 -2.00 -8.54 -12.57
CA LEU A 15 -3.32 -7.97 -12.26
C LEU A 15 -3.49 -7.54 -10.79
N LEU A 16 -2.54 -7.87 -9.92
CA LEU A 16 -2.54 -7.45 -8.51
C LEU A 16 -1.78 -6.13 -8.25
N LYS A 17 -1.22 -5.50 -9.29
CA LYS A 17 -0.40 -4.28 -9.18
C LYS A 17 -1.19 -3.02 -9.53
N SER A 18 -2.21 -2.66 -8.74
CA SER A 18 -2.88 -1.35 -8.90
C SER A 18 -3.53 -0.75 -7.64
N HIS A 19 -3.05 -1.06 -6.43
CA HIS A 19 -3.45 -0.30 -5.23
C HIS A 19 -2.41 0.77 -4.90
N GLN A 20 -2.06 1.60 -5.89
CA GLN A 20 -0.95 2.56 -5.77
C GLN A 20 -1.43 3.98 -5.47
N ASP A 21 -2.33 4.12 -4.49
CA ASP A 21 -2.66 5.44 -3.91
C ASP A 21 -1.61 5.80 -2.86
N SER A 22 -0.37 6.07 -3.31
CA SER A 22 0.70 6.53 -2.43
C SER A 22 0.32 7.90 -1.83
N GLN A 23 0.24 7.97 -0.51
CA GLN A 23 -0.06 9.20 0.21
C GLN A 23 1.19 9.72 0.92
N ILE A 24 1.32 11.04 0.98
CA ILE A 24 2.47 11.70 1.58
C ILE A 24 2.19 11.88 3.07
N VAL A 25 3.16 11.48 3.91
CA VAL A 25 3.13 11.79 5.34
C VAL A 25 3.40 13.28 5.53
N THR A 26 2.46 13.97 6.18
CA THR A 26 2.49 15.42 6.40
C THR A 26 2.94 15.80 7.81
N GLU A 27 2.72 14.91 8.78
CA GLU A 27 3.08 15.13 10.17
C GLU A 27 3.36 13.77 10.84
N VAL A 28 4.33 13.76 11.75
CA VAL A 28 4.65 12.61 12.60
C VAL A 28 4.84 13.10 14.03
N THR A 29 4.16 12.46 14.97
CA THR A 29 4.28 12.71 16.41
C THR A 29 4.67 11.42 17.10
N HIS A 30 5.81 11.43 17.80
CA HIS A 30 6.21 10.33 18.68
C HIS A 30 5.76 10.66 20.09
N TRP A 31 5.04 9.72 20.71
CA TRP A 31 4.54 9.86 22.08
C TRP A 31 5.44 9.11 23.06
N THR A 32 5.93 7.94 22.66
CA THR A 32 6.92 7.11 23.36
C THR A 32 7.82 6.41 22.35
N ASP A 33 8.77 5.60 22.83
CA ASP A 33 9.68 4.81 21.98
C ASP A 33 8.97 3.78 21.09
N SER A 34 7.73 3.38 21.42
CA SER A 34 6.96 2.37 20.69
C SER A 34 5.59 2.86 20.19
N LEU A 35 5.22 4.10 20.48
CA LEU A 35 3.93 4.69 20.09
C LEU A 35 4.13 5.99 19.34
N PHE A 36 3.64 6.02 18.12
CA PHE A 36 3.62 7.22 17.28
C PHE A 36 2.31 7.33 16.53
N SER A 37 2.00 8.54 16.08
CA SER A 37 0.91 8.84 15.17
C SER A 37 1.42 9.64 14.00
N PHE A 38 0.81 9.49 12.83
CA PHE A 38 1.16 10.26 11.64
C PHE A 38 -0.09 10.67 10.88
N ARG A 39 0.03 11.75 10.10
CA ARG A 39 -1.02 12.25 9.21
C ARG A 39 -0.58 12.11 7.77
N VAL A 40 -1.51 11.83 6.88
CA VAL A 40 -1.26 11.74 5.43
C VAL A 40 -2.12 12.72 4.66
N SER A 41 -1.71 13.04 3.43
CA SER A 41 -2.60 13.67 2.44
C SER A 41 -3.87 12.84 2.26
N ARG A 42 -5.03 13.48 2.25
CA ARG A 42 -6.31 12.79 2.02
C ARG A 42 -6.50 12.60 0.51
N PRO A 43 -6.66 11.36 0.02
CA PRO A 43 -7.02 11.15 -1.38
C PRO A 43 -8.47 11.61 -1.63
N ASP A 44 -8.71 12.26 -2.77
CA ASP A 44 -10.02 12.78 -3.14
C ASP A 44 -11.08 11.69 -3.35
N SER A 45 -10.65 10.45 -3.64
CA SER A 45 -11.49 9.27 -3.79
C SER A 45 -11.88 8.64 -2.44
N LEU A 46 -11.14 8.92 -1.35
CA LEU A 46 -11.35 8.25 -0.07
C LEU A 46 -12.54 8.83 0.69
N ARG A 47 -13.60 8.02 0.78
CA ARG A 47 -14.80 8.27 1.59
C ARG A 47 -14.84 7.25 2.72
N PHE A 48 -15.05 7.72 3.95
CA PHE A 48 -15.18 6.88 5.13
C PHE A 48 -16.18 7.51 6.10
N ARG A 49 -16.75 6.70 6.97
CA ARG A 49 -17.52 7.16 8.13
C ARG A 49 -16.67 7.04 9.39
N SER A 50 -16.96 7.86 10.38
CA SER A 50 -16.25 7.83 11.66
C SER A 50 -16.32 6.44 12.28
N GLY A 51 -15.16 5.86 12.59
CA GLY A 51 -15.01 4.51 13.13
C GLY A 51 -14.61 3.44 12.12
N GLU A 52 -14.57 3.75 10.82
CA GLU A 52 -14.03 2.85 9.81
C GLU A 52 -12.49 2.89 9.80
N PHE A 53 -11.87 1.76 9.44
CA PHE A 53 -10.42 1.61 9.33
C PHE A 53 -10.03 1.20 7.90
N VAL A 54 -8.80 1.53 7.49
CA VAL A 54 -8.25 1.19 6.18
C VAL A 54 -6.93 0.45 6.36
N MET A 55 -6.59 -0.38 5.37
CA MET A 55 -5.29 -1.04 5.32
C MET A 55 -4.24 -0.07 4.79
N ILE A 56 -3.07 -0.08 5.44
CA ILE A 56 -1.88 0.66 5.00
C ILE A 56 -0.74 -0.33 4.78
N GLY A 57 0.20 0.04 3.91
CA GLY A 57 1.39 -0.74 3.64
C GLY A 57 2.54 0.18 3.25
N LEU A 58 3.75 -0.34 3.34
CA LEU A 58 4.95 0.28 2.80
C LEU A 58 5.41 -0.54 1.60
N PRO A 59 6.04 0.11 0.59
CA PRO A 59 6.74 -0.66 -0.43
C PRO A 59 7.84 -1.50 0.22
N ASP A 60 8.11 -2.67 -0.36
CA ASP A 60 9.28 -3.45 0.01
C ASP A 60 10.52 -2.57 -0.19
N ALA A 61 11.32 -2.44 0.86
CA ALA A 61 12.63 -1.80 0.74
C ALA A 61 13.52 -2.79 -0.02
N ASP A 62 13.73 -2.54 -1.32
CA ASP A 62 14.74 -3.25 -2.09
C ASP A 62 16.10 -3.02 -1.38
N ASN A 63 16.60 -4.06 -0.71
CA ASN A 63 17.89 -4.07 -0.02
C ASN A 63 19.01 -4.54 -0.95
#